data_AF-A0A931LP09-F1
#
_entry.id   AF-A0A931LP09-F1
#
_cell.length_a   1.000
_cell.length_b   1.000
_cell.length_c   1.000
_cell.angle_alpha   90.00
_cell.angle_beta   90.00
_cell.angle_gamma   90.00
#
_symmetry.space_group_name_H-M   'P 1'
#
loop_
_entity.id
_entity.type
_entity.pdbx_description
1 polymer ?
#
loop_
_entity_poly.entity_id
_entity_poly.type
_entity_poly.pdbx_seq_one_letter_code
_entity_poly.pdbx_strand_id
1 'polypeptide(L)'
;MTPTKNLKIVTFVILLSGLAAISFIATSQSDPNELINKGRIIFEETAGGVGCAACHGHFGMGDLGIAPNNRGADETRVRNALDSVEPMAFLKLTDDEIKEVAAFLVYLGTLQPFKTTRQDAKFDPAQIEVPLKTKVQFIIDNKDGEDCTFTSKDSGITDKTLKGRKVDDVVWLTPDKEGTFKATCTQQPGQELTIVVKKKS
;
A
#
# COMPACT_ATOMS: atom_id res chain seq x y z
N MET A 1 57.54 -16.54 65.92
CA MET A 1 58.83 -16.36 65.22
C MET A 1 58.56 -15.96 63.77
N THR A 2 58.95 -14.75 63.38
CA THR A 2 59.44 -14.43 62.01
C THR A 2 60.75 -15.21 61.73
N PRO A 3 61.28 -15.33 60.50
CA PRO A 3 61.08 -14.54 59.26
C PRO A 3 60.40 -15.40 58.14
N THR A 4 60.44 -15.18 56.82
CA THR A 4 61.25 -14.30 55.92
C THR A 4 60.48 -13.93 54.64
N LYS A 5 61.00 -12.97 53.87
CA LYS A 5 60.53 -12.57 52.52
C LYS A 5 60.96 -13.58 51.44
N ASN A 6 60.23 -13.61 50.31
CA ASN A 6 60.88 -13.70 48.99
C ASN A 6 59.99 -13.08 47.89
N LEU A 7 60.49 -11.98 47.31
CA LEU A 7 59.86 -11.24 46.22
C LEU A 7 60.36 -11.82 44.89
N LYS A 8 59.47 -12.40 44.07
CA LYS A 8 59.79 -12.71 42.67
C LYS A 8 59.05 -11.75 41.75
N ILE A 9 59.80 -10.84 41.15
CA ILE A 9 59.35 -10.00 40.05
C ILE A 9 59.11 -10.92 38.85
N VAL A 10 57.87 -10.97 38.37
CA VAL A 10 57.51 -11.62 37.11
C VAL A 10 57.04 -10.54 36.15
N THR A 11 57.89 -10.25 35.16
CA THR A 11 57.58 -9.35 34.06
C THR A 11 56.39 -9.91 33.28
N PHE A 12 55.21 -9.30 33.41
CA PHE A 12 54.06 -9.68 32.60
C PHE A 12 54.03 -8.84 31.32
N VAL A 13 54.06 -9.53 30.18
CA VAL A 13 54.03 -8.92 28.85
C VAL A 13 52.68 -8.22 28.65
N ILE A 14 52.72 -6.97 28.20
CA ILE A 14 51.51 -6.24 27.77
C ILE A 14 51.02 -6.89 26.47
N LEU A 15 50.02 -7.76 26.59
CA LEU A 15 49.31 -8.28 25.43
C LEU A 15 48.49 -7.13 24.82
N LEU A 16 48.80 -6.74 23.58
CA LEU A 16 48.03 -5.74 22.85
C LEU A 16 46.59 -6.26 22.66
N SER A 17 45.63 -5.61 23.31
CA SER A 17 44.21 -5.85 23.15
C SER A 17 43.75 -5.35 21.77
N GLY A 18 43.82 -6.22 20.76
CA GLY A 18 43.26 -5.96 19.44
C GLY A 18 41.73 -5.90 19.48
N LEU A 19 41.17 -4.71 19.69
CA LEU A 19 39.74 -4.46 19.46
C LEU A 19 39.48 -4.53 17.95
N ALA A 20 39.05 -5.71 17.48
CA ALA A 20 38.43 -5.84 16.17
C ALA A 20 37.04 -5.17 16.23
N ALA A 21 36.96 -3.92 15.79
CA ALA A 21 35.69 -3.22 15.64
C ALA A 21 34.88 -3.88 14.51
N ILE A 22 33.93 -4.75 14.87
CA ILE A 22 32.96 -5.30 13.92
C ILE A 22 31.97 -4.19 13.58
N SER A 23 32.25 -3.45 12.51
CA SER A 23 31.32 -2.49 11.94
C SER A 23 30.13 -3.24 11.35
N PHE A 24 29.02 -3.30 12.09
CA PHE A 24 27.73 -3.66 11.54
C PHE A 24 27.33 -2.59 10.52
N ILE A 25 27.48 -2.91 9.22
CA ILE A 25 26.87 -2.12 8.16
C ILE A 25 25.36 -2.37 8.25
N ALA A 26 24.65 -1.43 8.89
CA ALA A 26 23.20 -1.42 8.87
C ALA A 26 22.73 -1.15 7.43
N THR A 27 22.34 -2.21 6.74
CA THR A 27 21.66 -2.09 5.44
C THR A 27 20.33 -1.38 5.68
N SER A 28 20.21 -0.16 5.16
CA SER A 28 18.97 0.63 5.18
C SER A 28 17.95 0.00 4.22
N GLN A 29 17.37 -1.13 4.64
CA GLN A 29 16.17 -1.67 4.02
C GLN A 29 15.02 -0.73 4.38
N SER A 30 14.50 -0.01 3.38
CA SER A 30 13.38 0.91 3.56
C SER A 30 12.14 0.18 4.08
N ASP A 31 11.30 0.89 4.84
CA ASP A 31 10.01 0.35 5.29
C ASP A 31 9.18 -0.03 4.05
N PRO A 32 8.65 -1.27 3.95
CA PRO A 32 7.74 -1.65 2.88
C PRO A 32 6.59 -0.66 2.66
N ASN A 33 6.09 -0.01 3.72
CA ASN A 33 5.06 1.02 3.60
C ASN A 33 5.58 2.31 2.92
N GLU A 34 6.84 2.67 3.15
CA GLU A 34 7.47 3.83 2.50
C GLU A 34 7.59 3.61 0.99
N LEU A 35 8.07 2.43 0.57
CA LEU A 35 8.17 2.05 -0.85
C LEU A 35 6.78 2.04 -1.53
N ILE A 36 5.77 1.46 -0.87
CA ILE A 36 4.38 1.45 -1.38
C ILE A 36 3.84 2.87 -1.53
N ASN A 37 4.12 3.77 -0.59
CA ASN A 37 3.63 5.16 -0.64
C ASN A 37 4.32 5.99 -1.73
N LYS A 38 5.64 5.86 -1.91
CA LYS A 38 6.34 6.51 -3.03
C LYS A 38 5.91 5.94 -4.38
N GLY A 39 5.77 4.62 -4.46
CA GLY A 39 5.24 3.92 -5.62
C GLY A 39 3.85 4.37 -6.02
N ARG A 40 2.99 4.67 -5.05
CA ARG A 40 1.67 5.27 -5.27
C ARG A 40 1.79 6.65 -5.93
N ILE A 41 2.65 7.54 -5.42
CA ILE A 41 2.86 8.88 -6.00
C ILE A 41 3.37 8.79 -7.45
N ILE A 42 4.31 7.89 -7.72
CA ILE A 42 4.82 7.65 -9.08
C ILE A 42 3.71 7.10 -10.00
N PHE A 43 2.92 6.16 -9.50
CA PHE A 43 1.81 5.58 -10.22
C PHE A 43 0.70 6.60 -10.52
N GLU A 44 0.30 7.40 -9.54
CA GLU A 44 -0.84 8.31 -9.64
C GLU A 44 -0.49 9.64 -10.33
N GLU A 45 0.75 10.13 -10.21
CA GLU A 45 1.10 11.52 -10.57
C GLU A 45 2.37 11.66 -11.43
N THR A 46 3.52 11.05 -11.04
CA THR A 46 4.82 11.52 -11.57
C THR A 46 5.44 10.70 -12.69
N ALA A 47 5.00 9.47 -12.96
CA ALA A 47 5.61 8.65 -14.02
C ALA A 47 5.53 9.34 -15.39
N GLY A 48 6.68 9.68 -15.97
CA GLY A 48 6.78 10.48 -17.20
C GLY A 48 6.06 11.83 -17.15
N GLY A 49 5.80 12.37 -15.96
CA GLY A 49 5.04 13.60 -15.75
C GLY A 49 3.51 13.48 -15.87
N VAL A 50 2.97 12.26 -16.01
CA VAL A 50 1.52 12.02 -16.16
C VAL A 50 0.95 10.93 -15.22
N GLY A 51 1.81 10.06 -14.68
CA GLY A 51 1.39 8.92 -13.87
C GLY A 51 0.92 7.72 -14.71
N CYS A 52 1.25 6.51 -14.26
CA CYS A 52 0.74 5.25 -14.83
C CYS A 52 -0.80 5.17 -14.80
N ALA A 53 -1.43 5.82 -13.81
CA ALA A 53 -2.87 5.91 -13.63
C ALA A 53 -3.61 6.52 -14.82
N ALA A 54 -2.96 7.41 -15.59
CA ALA A 54 -3.56 8.05 -16.76
C ALA A 54 -3.99 7.04 -17.85
N CYS A 55 -3.31 5.89 -17.92
CA CYS A 55 -3.63 4.81 -18.87
C CYS A 55 -4.25 3.59 -18.19
N HIS A 56 -3.76 3.23 -16.99
CA HIS A 56 -4.15 2.00 -16.29
C HIS A 56 -5.29 2.20 -15.25
N GLY A 57 -5.80 3.43 -15.09
CA GLY A 57 -6.77 3.79 -14.05
C GLY A 57 -6.13 3.92 -12.67
N HIS A 58 -6.80 4.63 -11.76
CA HIS A 58 -6.24 5.11 -10.49
C HIS A 58 -5.66 4.00 -9.57
N PHE A 59 -6.15 2.76 -9.69
CA PHE A 59 -5.64 1.60 -8.96
C PHE A 59 -5.25 0.42 -9.87
N GLY A 60 -4.73 0.72 -11.07
CA GLY A 60 -4.17 -0.28 -11.99
C GLY A 60 -5.18 -1.26 -12.59
N MET A 61 -6.47 -0.90 -12.56
CA MET A 61 -7.58 -1.80 -12.94
C MET A 61 -7.73 -1.99 -14.45
N GLY A 62 -7.15 -1.11 -15.27
CA GLY A 62 -7.33 -1.08 -16.73
C GLY A 62 -8.73 -0.65 -17.17
N ASP A 63 -9.45 0.06 -16.32
CA ASP A 63 -10.86 0.41 -16.47
C ASP A 63 -11.15 1.64 -17.33
N LEU A 64 -10.10 2.38 -17.70
CA LEU A 64 -10.17 3.46 -18.70
C LEU A 64 -10.21 2.95 -20.14
N GLY A 65 -9.95 1.66 -20.37
CA GLY A 65 -9.87 1.05 -21.71
C GLY A 65 -8.62 1.44 -22.52
N ILE A 66 -7.72 2.26 -21.98
CA ILE A 66 -6.48 2.71 -22.63
C ILE A 66 -5.38 1.65 -22.50
N ALA A 67 -5.18 1.10 -21.30
CA ALA A 67 -4.18 0.09 -21.01
C ALA A 67 -4.75 -1.01 -20.09
N PRO A 68 -4.21 -2.25 -20.10
CA PRO A 68 -4.76 -3.38 -19.35
C PRO A 68 -4.51 -3.27 -17.84
N ASN A 69 -5.13 -4.16 -17.07
CA ASN A 69 -4.86 -4.30 -15.65
C ASN A 69 -3.38 -4.67 -15.38
N ASN A 70 -2.72 -3.91 -14.50
CA ASN A 70 -1.32 -4.09 -14.12
C ASN A 70 -1.11 -4.36 -12.62
N ARG A 71 -2.17 -4.60 -11.85
CA ARG A 71 -2.08 -5.02 -10.45
C ARG A 71 -1.33 -6.36 -10.35
N GLY A 72 -0.50 -6.49 -9.32
CA GLY A 72 0.38 -7.64 -9.13
C GLY A 72 1.56 -7.70 -10.10
N ALA A 73 1.81 -6.69 -10.93
CA ALA A 73 3.03 -6.63 -11.72
C ALA A 73 4.25 -6.38 -10.82
N ASP A 74 5.27 -7.22 -10.98
CA ASP A 74 6.57 -7.08 -10.33
C ASP A 74 7.53 -6.16 -11.11
N GLU A 75 8.73 -5.94 -10.56
CA GLU A 75 9.76 -5.09 -11.15
C GLU A 75 10.16 -5.54 -12.56
N THR A 76 10.24 -6.86 -12.80
CA THR A 76 10.61 -7.42 -14.11
C THR A 76 9.53 -7.12 -15.14
N ARG A 77 8.26 -7.27 -14.78
CA ARG A 77 7.12 -6.93 -15.65
C ARG A 77 7.02 -5.43 -15.92
N VAL A 78 7.33 -4.57 -14.94
CA VAL A 78 7.38 -3.11 -15.13
C VAL A 78 8.49 -2.73 -16.11
N ARG A 79 9.73 -3.22 -15.92
CA ARG A 79 10.87 -2.96 -16.81
C ARG A 79 10.57 -3.39 -18.25
N ASN A 80 10.16 -4.65 -18.43
CA ASN A 80 9.81 -5.18 -19.74
C ASN A 80 8.71 -4.35 -20.42
N ALA A 81 7.73 -3.83 -19.68
CA ALA A 81 6.69 -2.97 -20.24
C ALA A 81 7.23 -1.61 -20.70
N LEU A 82 8.06 -0.94 -19.88
CA LEU A 82 8.69 0.33 -20.23
C LEU A 82 9.62 0.20 -21.46
N ASP A 83 10.31 -0.94 -21.60
CA ASP A 83 11.24 -1.20 -22.69
C ASP A 83 10.57 -1.63 -24.01
N SER A 84 9.39 -2.27 -23.96
CA SER A 84 8.78 -2.94 -25.13
C SER A 84 7.39 -2.48 -25.54
N VAL A 85 6.65 -1.76 -24.68
CA VAL A 85 5.33 -1.23 -25.02
C VAL A 85 5.50 0.17 -25.62
N GLU A 86 5.38 0.29 -26.94
CA GLU A 86 5.59 1.56 -27.67
C GLU A 86 4.82 2.76 -27.08
N PRO A 87 3.53 2.67 -26.70
CA PRO A 87 2.83 3.75 -25.98
C PRO A 87 3.44 4.18 -24.65
N MET A 88 4.31 3.37 -24.03
CA MET A 88 5.01 3.69 -22.77
C MET A 88 6.40 4.29 -22.98
N ALA A 89 6.92 4.38 -24.22
CA ALA A 89 8.30 4.79 -24.49
C ALA A 89 8.68 6.23 -24.05
N PHE A 90 7.70 7.06 -23.71
CA PHE A 90 7.92 8.39 -23.12
C PHE A 90 8.09 8.37 -21.59
N LEU A 91 7.69 7.29 -20.93
CA LEU A 91 7.80 7.11 -19.48
C LEU A 91 9.24 6.74 -19.12
N LYS A 92 10.03 7.74 -18.72
CA LYS A 92 11.40 7.52 -18.21
C LYS A 92 11.38 7.51 -16.69
N LEU A 93 11.54 6.32 -16.13
CA LEU A 93 11.72 6.10 -14.69
C LEU A 93 13.16 5.66 -14.39
N THR A 94 13.67 6.07 -13.25
CA THR A 94 14.91 5.55 -12.66
C THR A 94 14.72 4.14 -12.09
N ASP A 95 15.82 3.44 -11.83
CA ASP A 95 15.78 2.10 -11.23
C ASP A 95 15.06 2.04 -9.87
N ASP A 96 15.13 3.11 -9.09
CA ASP A 96 14.47 3.17 -7.78
C ASP A 96 12.98 3.51 -7.91
N GLU A 97 12.59 4.42 -8.82
CA GLU A 97 11.18 4.66 -9.14
C GLU A 97 10.49 3.40 -9.69
N ILE A 98 11.22 2.58 -10.48
CA ILE A 98 10.75 1.29 -10.98
C ILE A 98 10.49 0.29 -9.84
N LYS A 99 11.38 0.23 -8.83
CA LYS A 99 11.17 -0.61 -7.63
C LYS A 99 9.99 -0.12 -6.79
N GLU A 100 9.87 1.20 -6.63
CA GLU A 100 8.80 1.82 -5.85
C GLU A 100 7.44 1.57 -6.51
N VAL A 101 7.28 1.85 -7.81
CA VAL A 101 6.01 1.57 -8.53
C VAL A 101 5.71 0.07 -8.56
N ALA A 102 6.71 -0.80 -8.71
CA ALA A 102 6.53 -2.25 -8.61
C ALA A 102 6.06 -2.68 -7.21
N ALA A 103 6.60 -2.12 -6.12
CA ALA A 103 6.14 -2.39 -4.77
C ALA A 103 4.67 -2.01 -4.57
N PHE A 104 4.23 -0.87 -5.12
CA PHE A 104 2.83 -0.47 -5.11
C PHE A 104 1.94 -1.39 -5.95
N LEU A 105 2.37 -1.78 -7.16
CA LEU A 105 1.62 -2.70 -8.03
C LEU A 105 1.49 -4.10 -7.41
N VAL A 106 2.56 -4.64 -6.83
CA VAL A 106 2.53 -5.90 -6.06
C VAL A 106 1.57 -5.78 -4.88
N TYR A 107 1.61 -4.69 -4.11
CA TYR A 107 0.67 -4.42 -3.03
C TYR A 107 -0.79 -4.44 -3.50
N LEU A 108 -1.12 -3.74 -4.59
CA LEU A 108 -2.45 -3.76 -5.20
C LEU A 108 -2.88 -5.18 -5.65
N GLY A 109 -1.92 -6.02 -6.06
CA GLY A 109 -2.15 -7.44 -6.35
C GLY A 109 -2.58 -8.27 -5.14
N THR A 110 -2.31 -7.82 -3.91
CA THR A 110 -2.75 -8.49 -2.67
C THR A 110 -4.16 -8.11 -2.23
N LEU A 111 -4.79 -7.14 -2.90
CA LEU A 111 -6.09 -6.59 -2.52
C LEU A 111 -7.17 -7.01 -3.53
N GLN A 112 -8.29 -7.55 -3.04
CA GLN A 112 -9.46 -7.82 -3.88
C GLN A 112 -10.27 -6.53 -4.08
N PRO A 113 -10.37 -5.98 -5.31
CA PRO A 113 -11.03 -4.72 -5.56
C PRO A 113 -12.55 -4.87 -5.65
N PHE A 114 -13.27 -3.92 -5.07
CA PHE A 114 -14.72 -3.73 -5.20
C PHE A 114 -14.99 -2.28 -5.52
N LYS A 115 -15.90 -1.99 -6.46
CA LYS A 115 -16.19 -0.63 -6.91
C LYS A 115 -17.54 -0.16 -6.42
N THR A 116 -17.61 1.13 -6.08
CA THR A 116 -18.87 1.88 -5.99
C THR A 116 -18.65 3.33 -6.41
N THR A 117 -19.67 3.93 -7.00
CA THR A 117 -19.74 5.36 -7.28
C THR A 117 -20.57 6.01 -6.18
N ARG A 118 -20.09 7.12 -5.61
CA ARG A 118 -20.93 8.02 -4.81
C ARG A 118 -21.41 9.17 -5.67
N GLN A 119 -22.73 9.30 -5.82
CA GLN A 119 -23.36 10.40 -6.53
C GLN A 119 -24.71 10.76 -5.88
N ASP A 120 -25.01 12.06 -5.79
CA ASP A 120 -26.22 12.61 -5.18
C ASP A 120 -26.42 12.04 -3.77
N ALA A 121 -25.32 12.00 -3.00
CA ALA A 121 -25.23 11.46 -1.65
C ALA A 121 -25.54 9.95 -1.50
N LYS A 122 -25.61 9.18 -2.60
CA LYS A 122 -25.89 7.73 -2.60
C LYS A 122 -24.74 6.92 -3.16
N PHE A 123 -24.60 5.69 -2.70
CA PHE A 123 -23.67 4.70 -3.27
C PHE A 123 -24.37 3.84 -4.32
N ASP A 124 -23.72 3.59 -5.45
CA ASP A 124 -24.14 2.64 -6.47
C ASP A 124 -22.96 1.71 -6.85
N PRO A 125 -23.05 0.38 -6.66
CA PRO A 125 -24.15 -0.32 -5.99
C PRO A 125 -24.24 0.05 -4.50
N ALA A 126 -25.48 0.18 -4.00
CA ALA A 126 -25.74 0.45 -2.58
C ALA A 126 -25.42 -0.74 -1.65
N GLN A 127 -25.20 -1.93 -2.23
CA GLN A 127 -24.76 -3.13 -1.52
C GLN A 127 -23.59 -3.79 -2.25
N ILE A 128 -22.53 -4.14 -1.50
CA ILE A 128 -21.40 -4.93 -1.98
C ILE A 128 -21.28 -6.19 -1.13
N GLU A 129 -21.09 -7.33 -1.78
CA GLU A 129 -20.80 -8.60 -1.11
C GLU A 129 -19.29 -8.89 -1.14
N VAL A 130 -18.69 -9.23 0.00
CA VAL A 130 -17.24 -9.48 0.13
C VAL A 130 -16.95 -10.82 0.81
N PRO A 131 -15.84 -11.51 0.46
CA PRO A 131 -15.44 -12.76 1.10
C PRO A 131 -14.84 -12.53 2.49
N LEU A 132 -14.97 -13.53 3.38
CA LEU A 132 -14.29 -13.56 4.69
C LEU A 132 -12.77 -13.50 4.61
N LYS A 133 -12.12 -13.04 5.70
CA LYS A 133 -10.66 -13.04 5.93
C LYS A 133 -9.80 -12.49 4.77
N THR A 134 -10.37 -11.64 3.92
CA THR A 134 -9.74 -11.12 2.70
C THR A 134 -9.38 -9.65 2.88
N LYS A 135 -8.22 -9.24 2.35
CA LYS A 135 -7.91 -7.81 2.18
C LYS A 135 -8.70 -7.30 0.98
N VAL A 136 -9.73 -6.51 1.24
CA VAL A 136 -10.55 -5.88 0.22
C VAL A 136 -10.16 -4.42 0.04
N GLN A 137 -10.28 -3.92 -1.19
CA GLN A 137 -10.11 -2.51 -1.52
C GLN A 137 -11.43 -1.99 -2.10
N PHE A 138 -12.14 -1.16 -1.34
CA PHE A 138 -13.26 -0.40 -1.88
C PHE A 138 -12.68 0.77 -2.66
N ILE A 139 -12.86 0.75 -3.98
CA ILE A 139 -12.54 1.82 -4.92
C ILE A 139 -13.80 2.67 -5.04
N ILE A 140 -13.75 3.90 -4.53
CA ILE A 140 -14.92 4.77 -4.38
C ILE A 140 -14.75 5.98 -5.27
N ASP A 141 -15.57 6.09 -6.31
CA ASP A 141 -15.62 7.22 -7.24
C ASP A 141 -16.61 8.27 -6.73
N ASN A 142 -16.12 9.27 -6.00
CA ASN A 142 -16.97 10.33 -5.44
C ASN A 142 -17.24 11.39 -6.52
N LYS A 143 -18.36 11.22 -7.23
CA LYS A 143 -18.84 12.16 -8.24
C LYS A 143 -19.42 13.43 -7.64
N ASP A 144 -19.71 13.48 -6.35
CA ASP A 144 -20.22 14.70 -5.72
C ASP A 144 -19.12 15.79 -5.64
N GLY A 145 -19.54 17.06 -5.54
CA GLY A 145 -18.62 18.19 -5.42
C GLY A 145 -17.95 18.32 -4.06
N GLU A 146 -18.44 17.57 -3.05
CA GLU A 146 -18.05 17.70 -1.65
C GLU A 146 -17.20 16.53 -1.18
N ASP A 147 -16.25 16.82 -0.30
CA ASP A 147 -15.54 15.82 0.50
C ASP A 147 -16.51 15.14 1.48
N CYS A 148 -16.24 13.88 1.84
CA CYS A 148 -16.86 13.28 3.02
C CYS A 148 -15.96 12.30 3.76
N THR A 149 -16.28 12.03 5.02
CA THR A 149 -15.64 10.93 5.77
C THR A 149 -16.45 9.66 5.61
N PHE A 150 -15.86 8.66 4.95
CA PHE A 150 -16.32 7.28 4.95
C PHE A 150 -15.99 6.63 6.30
N THR A 151 -17.01 6.24 7.04
CA THR A 151 -16.90 5.70 8.41
C THR A 151 -17.81 4.50 8.61
N SER A 152 -17.40 3.52 9.41
CA SER A 152 -18.20 2.34 9.74
C SER A 152 -17.90 1.84 11.16
N LYS A 153 -18.76 2.23 12.11
CA LYS A 153 -18.55 2.03 13.55
C LYS A 153 -18.40 0.56 13.96
N ASP A 154 -19.09 -0.35 13.27
CA ASP A 154 -19.21 -1.75 13.68
C ASP A 154 -18.31 -2.73 12.89
N SER A 155 -17.59 -2.25 11.87
CA SER A 155 -16.75 -3.09 10.99
C SER A 155 -15.25 -3.02 11.29
N GLY A 156 -14.80 -2.03 12.05
CA GLY A 156 -13.38 -1.73 12.24
C GLY A 156 -12.69 -1.11 11.01
N ILE A 157 -13.45 -0.68 10.00
CA ILE A 157 -12.92 0.17 8.93
C ILE A 157 -12.48 1.50 9.55
N THR A 158 -11.23 1.91 9.29
CA THR A 158 -10.71 3.22 9.70
C THR A 158 -11.36 4.34 8.88
N ASP A 159 -11.74 5.42 9.53
CA ASP A 159 -12.29 6.61 8.89
C ASP A 159 -11.35 7.16 7.81
N LYS A 160 -11.90 7.40 6.61
CA LYS A 160 -11.17 7.91 5.44
C LYS A 160 -11.93 9.06 4.81
N THR A 161 -11.28 10.20 4.62
CA THR A 161 -11.83 11.25 3.76
C THR A 161 -11.77 10.82 2.30
N LEU A 162 -12.93 10.81 1.65
CA LEU A 162 -13.12 10.70 0.21
C LEU A 162 -13.21 12.12 -0.35
N LYS A 163 -12.38 12.45 -1.34
CA LYS A 163 -12.33 13.80 -1.91
C LYS A 163 -13.43 14.05 -2.94
N GLY A 164 -13.96 15.27 -2.98
CA GLY A 164 -14.94 15.69 -3.98
C GLY A 164 -14.36 15.60 -5.40
N ARG A 165 -15.14 15.08 -6.36
CA ARG A 165 -14.75 14.86 -7.77
C ARG A 165 -13.48 14.01 -7.95
N LYS A 166 -13.23 13.06 -7.04
CA LYS A 166 -12.05 12.18 -7.04
C LYS A 166 -12.45 10.73 -6.84
N VAL A 167 -11.55 9.84 -7.26
CA VAL A 167 -11.57 8.43 -6.88
C VAL A 167 -10.64 8.27 -5.68
N ASP A 168 -11.08 7.56 -4.65
CA ASP A 168 -10.31 7.25 -3.44
C ASP A 168 -10.38 5.73 -3.17
N ASP A 169 -9.49 5.21 -2.31
CA ASP A 169 -9.60 3.84 -1.80
C ASP A 169 -9.69 3.72 -0.27
N VAL A 170 -10.42 2.68 0.15
CA VAL A 170 -10.50 2.20 1.53
C VAL A 170 -10.10 0.73 1.54
N VAL A 171 -9.02 0.41 2.24
CA VAL A 171 -8.54 -0.98 2.41
C VAL A 171 -9.01 -1.52 3.76
N TRP A 172 -9.61 -2.72 3.74
CA TRP A 172 -10.15 -3.37 4.93
C TRP A 172 -9.80 -4.86 4.93
N LEU A 173 -9.44 -5.39 6.10
CA LEU A 173 -9.40 -6.84 6.31
C LEU A 173 -10.76 -7.28 6.84
N THR A 174 -11.55 -7.92 5.99
CA THR A 174 -12.88 -8.44 6.36
C THR A 174 -12.79 -9.43 7.53
N PRO A 175 -13.79 -9.50 8.41
CA PRO A 175 -13.80 -10.39 9.57
C PRO A 175 -13.76 -11.89 9.22
N ASP A 176 -13.62 -12.71 10.26
CA ASP A 176 -13.67 -14.17 10.20
C ASP A 176 -15.10 -14.75 10.23
N LYS A 177 -16.11 -13.90 10.45
CA LYS A 177 -17.53 -14.26 10.55
C LYS A 177 -18.36 -13.50 9.51
N GLU A 178 -19.41 -14.17 9.05
CA GLU A 178 -20.40 -13.60 8.13
C GLU A 178 -21.23 -12.54 8.86
N GLY A 179 -21.68 -11.51 8.14
CA GLY A 179 -22.43 -10.42 8.72
C GLY A 179 -22.66 -9.25 7.77
N THR A 180 -23.58 -8.37 8.14
CA THR A 180 -23.89 -7.15 7.38
C THR A 180 -23.39 -5.94 8.15
N PHE A 181 -22.57 -5.13 7.49
CA PHE A 181 -22.00 -3.90 8.01
C PHE A 181 -22.54 -2.72 7.20
N LYS A 182 -22.53 -1.53 7.80
CA LYS A 182 -22.86 -0.29 7.12
C LYS A 182 -21.68 0.65 7.18
N ALA A 183 -21.27 1.17 6.04
CA ALA A 183 -20.42 2.35 5.96
C ALA A 183 -21.29 3.55 5.59
N THR A 184 -20.97 4.72 6.14
CA THR A 184 -21.71 5.96 5.88
C THR A 184 -20.75 7.07 5.50
N CYS A 185 -21.28 8.07 4.82
CA CYS A 185 -20.58 9.27 4.38
C CYS A 185 -21.25 10.49 5.05
N THR A 186 -20.47 11.33 5.73
CA THR A 186 -20.94 12.53 6.48
C THR A 186 -21.97 12.24 7.60
N GLN A 187 -22.13 10.98 8.04
CA GLN A 187 -23.10 10.54 9.06
C GLN A 187 -24.57 11.00 8.81
N GLN A 188 -24.97 11.20 7.55
CA GLN A 188 -26.36 11.52 7.22
C GLN A 188 -27.18 10.25 6.89
N PRO A 189 -28.43 10.13 7.39
CA PRO A 189 -29.31 9.01 7.05
C PRO A 189 -29.52 8.87 5.54
N GLY A 190 -29.49 7.64 5.04
CA GLY A 190 -29.66 7.32 3.61
C GLY A 190 -28.38 7.41 2.76
N GLN A 191 -27.26 7.90 3.31
CA GLN A 191 -25.95 7.90 2.64
C GLN A 191 -25.13 6.66 3.03
N GLU A 192 -25.74 5.48 2.91
CA GLU A 192 -25.18 4.21 3.42
C GLU A 192 -24.73 3.27 2.30
N LEU A 193 -23.53 2.70 2.43
CA LEU A 193 -23.09 1.52 1.69
C LEU A 193 -23.28 0.29 2.58
N THR A 194 -24.06 -0.68 2.12
CA THR A 194 -24.24 -1.96 2.80
C THR A 194 -23.14 -2.93 2.36
N ILE A 195 -22.39 -3.48 3.33
CA ILE A 195 -21.30 -4.42 3.07
C ILE A 195 -21.69 -5.77 3.66
N VAL A 196 -21.94 -6.76 2.82
CA VAL A 196 -22.32 -8.12 3.23
C VAL A 196 -21.09 -9.02 3.16
N VAL A 197 -20.55 -9.41 4.32
CA VAL A 197 -19.44 -10.35 4.40
C VAL A 197 -20.01 -11.77 4.43
N LYS A 198 -19.60 -12.61 3.48
CA LYS A 198 -20.05 -14.01 3.37
C LYS A 198 -18.91 -14.97 3.04
N LYS A 199 -19.12 -16.26 3.26
CA LYS A 199 -18.22 -17.31 2.74
C LYS A 199 -18.19 -17.23 1.22
N LYS A 200 -17.01 -17.50 0.66
CA LYS A 200 -16.86 -17.73 -0.78
C LYS A 200 -17.54 -19.06 -1.11
N SER A 201 -18.58 -19.00 -1.94
CA SER A 201 -19.26 -20.14 -2.57
C SER A 201 -18.35 -20.82 -3.59
#